data_AF-A0A351MQ83-F1
#
_entry.id   AF-A0A351MQ83-F1
#
_cell.length_a   1.000
_cell.length_b   1.000
_cell.length_c   1.000
_cell.angle_alpha   90.00
_cell.angle_beta   90.00
_cell.angle_gamma   90.00
#
_symmetry.space_group_name_H-M   'P 1'
#
loop_
_entity.id
_entity.type
_entity.pdbx_description
1 polymer ?
#
loop_
_entity_poly.entity_id
_entity_poly.type
_entity_poly.pdbx_seq_one_letter_code
_entity_poly.pdbx_strand_id
1 'polypeptide(L)'
;ALLAKRMGKTRIIAETGAGQHGTATAAVCARFGLKAVIYMGEADMERQALNVYRMRLMGAEVRGVGAGQRTLKEAVNEAMRDWVT
;
A
#
# COMPACT_ATOMS: atom_id res chain seq x y z
N ALA A 1 10.07 -5.10 -6.21
CA ALA A 1 10.50 -6.10 -5.22
C ALA A 1 11.91 -6.64 -5.41
N LEU A 2 12.33 -7.08 -6.62
CA LEU A 2 13.67 -7.65 -6.82
C LEU A 2 14.81 -6.73 -6.37
N LEU A 3 14.72 -5.43 -6.72
CA LEU A 3 15.70 -4.44 -6.26
C LEU A 3 15.71 -4.31 -4.73
N ALA A 4 14.54 -4.15 -4.10
CA ALA A 4 14.44 -4.06 -2.65
C ALA A 4 14.99 -5.30 -1.93
N LYS A 5 14.74 -6.49 -2.47
CA LYS A 5 15.33 -7.75 -1.97
C LYS A 5 16.86 -7.75 -2.11
N ARG A 6 17.38 -7.30 -3.26
CA ARG A 6 18.84 -7.14 -3.47
C ARG A 6 19.46 -6.11 -2.53
N MET A 7 18.72 -5.07 -2.16
CA MET A 7 19.12 -4.06 -1.17
C MET A 7 18.97 -4.55 0.29
N GLY A 8 18.54 -5.80 0.52
CA GLY A 8 18.33 -6.34 1.87
C GLY A 8 17.12 -5.76 2.61
N LYS A 9 16.21 -5.07 1.92
CA LYS A 9 14.99 -4.53 2.53
C LYS A 9 13.97 -5.65 2.75
N THR A 10 13.34 -5.65 3.91
CA THR A 10 12.35 -6.66 4.33
C THR A 10 10.91 -6.15 4.27
N ARG A 11 10.74 -4.86 3.98
CA ARG A 11 9.46 -4.13 4.01
C ARG A 11 9.34 -3.20 2.81
N ILE A 12 8.16 -3.18 2.20
CA ILE A 12 7.77 -2.32 1.09
C ILE A 12 6.57 -1.50 1.54
N ILE A 13 6.62 -0.21 1.20
CA ILE A 13 5.48 0.69 1.31
C ILE A 13 5.03 1.13 -0.08
N ALA A 14 3.75 1.45 -0.21
CA ALA A 14 3.17 1.99 -1.43
C ALA A 14 1.92 2.80 -1.09
N GLU A 15 1.53 3.69 -1.99
CA GLU A 15 0.24 4.36 -2.00
C GLU A 15 -0.69 3.74 -3.04
N THR A 16 -2.01 3.95 -2.89
CA THR A 16 -2.92 3.69 -4.00
C THR A 16 -4.21 4.50 -3.87
N GLY A 17 -4.83 4.81 -5.02
CA GLY A 17 -6.17 5.40 -5.13
C GLY A 17 -7.17 4.31 -5.52
N ALA A 18 -7.36 4.07 -6.81
CA ALA A 18 -8.25 3.01 -7.30
C ALA A 18 -7.88 1.57 -6.83
N GLY A 19 -6.66 1.34 -6.35
CA GLY A 19 -6.24 0.06 -5.75
C GLY A 19 -5.41 -0.85 -6.66
N GLN A 20 -5.22 -0.54 -7.94
CA GLN A 20 -4.47 -1.39 -8.88
C GLN A 20 -2.98 -1.48 -8.50
N HIS A 21 -2.33 -0.34 -8.27
CA HIS A 21 -0.93 -0.29 -7.83
C HIS A 21 -0.75 -1.05 -6.51
N GLY A 22 -1.63 -0.82 -5.53
CA GLY A 22 -1.58 -1.52 -4.26
C GLY A 22 -1.74 -3.05 -4.41
N THR A 23 -2.70 -3.49 -5.23
CA THR A 23 -2.91 -4.92 -5.50
C THR A 23 -1.68 -5.56 -6.14
N ALA A 24 -1.07 -4.90 -7.12
CA ALA A 24 0.17 -5.37 -7.75
C ALA A 24 1.33 -5.46 -6.74
N THR A 25 1.50 -4.42 -5.91
CA THR A 25 2.53 -4.38 -4.87
C THR A 25 2.33 -5.50 -3.85
N ALA A 26 1.10 -5.71 -3.36
CA ALA A 26 0.74 -6.78 -2.44
C ALA A 26 1.05 -8.17 -3.02
N ALA A 27 0.65 -8.43 -4.27
CA ALA A 27 0.88 -9.71 -4.94
C ALA A 27 2.38 -10.05 -5.03
N VAL A 28 3.19 -9.07 -5.44
CA VAL A 28 4.62 -9.27 -5.58
C VAL A 28 5.29 -9.42 -4.21
N CYS A 29 4.88 -8.64 -3.20
CA CYS A 29 5.42 -8.77 -1.85
C CYS A 29 5.09 -10.15 -1.24
N ALA A 30 3.87 -10.63 -1.41
CA ALA A 30 3.45 -11.96 -1.00
C ALA A 30 4.31 -13.06 -1.64
N ARG A 31 4.54 -12.98 -2.96
CA ARG A 31 5.41 -13.93 -3.69
C ARG A 31 6.84 -13.98 -3.16
N PHE A 32 7.39 -12.85 -2.75
CA PHE A 32 8.79 -12.73 -2.33
C PHE A 32 8.99 -12.72 -0.81
N GLY A 33 7.93 -12.91 -0.01
CA GLY A 33 7.99 -12.90 1.45
C GLY A 33 8.37 -11.54 2.05
N LEU A 34 8.01 -10.45 1.37
CA LEU A 34 8.24 -9.09 1.86
C LEU A 34 7.00 -8.58 2.59
N LYS A 35 7.19 -7.85 3.70
CA LYS A 35 6.07 -7.16 4.37
C LYS A 35 5.61 -6.01 3.49
N ALA A 36 4.30 -5.89 3.24
CA ALA A 36 3.72 -4.80 2.47
C ALA A 36 2.80 -3.95 3.35
N VAL A 37 3.02 -2.63 3.33
CA VAL A 37 2.11 -1.64 3.90
C VAL A 37 1.63 -0.73 2.77
N ILE A 38 0.33 -0.64 2.57
CA ILE A 38 -0.28 0.11 1.49
C ILE A 38 -1.15 1.21 2.09
N TYR A 39 -0.79 2.45 1.79
CA TYR A 39 -1.54 3.64 2.17
C TYR A 39 -2.63 3.90 1.14
N MET A 40 -3.84 4.13 1.62
CA MET A 40 -4.99 4.40 0.76
C MET A 40 -5.90 5.40 1.47
N GLY A 41 -6.36 6.42 0.74
CA GLY A 41 -7.29 7.38 1.30
C GLY A 41 -8.59 6.69 1.71
N GLU A 42 -9.17 7.03 2.87
CA GLU A 42 -10.36 6.34 3.39
C GLU A 42 -11.55 6.39 2.43
N ALA A 43 -11.73 7.50 1.70
CA ALA A 43 -12.79 7.63 0.71
C ALA A 43 -12.56 6.71 -0.51
N ASP A 44 -11.29 6.49 -0.90
CA ASP A 44 -10.94 5.52 -1.93
C ASP A 44 -11.10 4.08 -1.42
N MET A 45 -10.77 3.80 -0.14
CA MET A 45 -10.98 2.48 0.47
C MET A 45 -12.44 2.05 0.46
N GLU A 46 -13.35 2.98 0.79
CA GLU A 46 -14.79 2.72 0.76
C GLU A 46 -15.27 2.40 -0.67
N ARG A 47 -14.90 3.24 -1.65
CA ARG A 47 -15.27 3.03 -3.06
C ARG A 47 -14.68 1.76 -3.67
N GLN A 48 -13.52 1.32 -3.17
CA GLN A 48 -12.73 0.22 -3.77
C GLN A 48 -12.54 -0.96 -2.79
N ALA A 49 -13.57 -1.26 -2.01
CA ALA A 49 -13.54 -2.29 -0.98
C ALA A 49 -13.03 -3.66 -1.47
N LEU A 50 -13.33 -4.04 -2.72
CA LEU A 50 -12.85 -5.29 -3.31
C LEU A 50 -11.33 -5.32 -3.47
N ASN A 51 -10.71 -4.21 -3.88
CA ASN A 51 -9.25 -4.16 -4.00
C ASN A 51 -8.59 -4.11 -2.62
N VAL A 52 -9.19 -3.41 -1.65
CA VAL A 52 -8.75 -3.48 -0.24
C VAL A 52 -8.78 -4.91 0.29
N TYR A 53 -9.87 -5.64 0.03
CA TYR A 53 -9.99 -7.04 0.39
C TYR A 53 -8.91 -7.91 -0.27
N ARG A 54 -8.68 -7.76 -1.58
CA ARG A 54 -7.62 -8.50 -2.30
C ARG A 54 -6.23 -8.24 -1.73
N MET A 55 -5.89 -6.99 -1.42
CA MET A 55 -4.62 -6.63 -0.81
C MET A 55 -4.43 -7.31 0.55
N ARG A 56 -5.47 -7.28 1.40
CA ARG A 56 -5.46 -7.95 2.72
C ARG A 56 -5.39 -9.47 2.61
N LEU A 57 -6.09 -10.06 1.64
CA LEU A 57 -6.04 -11.50 1.36
C LEU A 57 -4.62 -11.96 0.97
N MET A 58 -3.87 -11.10 0.28
CA MET A 58 -2.45 -11.32 -0.04
C MET A 58 -1.49 -10.99 1.12
N GLY A 59 -2.01 -10.68 2.30
CA GLY A 59 -1.22 -10.42 3.50
C GLY A 59 -0.63 -9.02 3.59
N ALA A 60 -1.05 -8.07 2.74
CA ALA A 60 -0.65 -6.68 2.87
C ALA A 60 -1.48 -5.96 3.95
N GLU A 61 -0.83 -5.11 4.74
CA GLU A 61 -1.52 -4.15 5.61
C GLU A 61 -2.04 -2.99 4.75
N VAL A 62 -3.33 -2.67 4.84
CA VAL A 62 -3.92 -1.52 4.14
C VAL A 62 -4.29 -0.46 5.17
N ARG A 63 -3.51 0.62 5.22
CA ARG A 63 -3.65 1.74 6.16
C ARG A 63 -4.49 2.85 5.53
N GLY A 64 -5.62 3.14 6.18
CA GLY A 64 -6.49 4.25 5.80
C GLY A 64 -5.88 5.60 6.17
N VAL A 65 -6.01 6.58 5.27
CA VAL A 65 -5.62 7.97 5.52
C VAL A 65 -6.88 8.84 5.56
N GLY A 66 -7.23 9.30 6.77
CA GLY A 66 -8.40 10.13 7.05
C GLY A 66 -8.17 11.65 6.98
N ALA A 67 -6.92 12.08 6.73
CA ALA A 67 -6.57 13.50 6.57
C ALA A 67 -7.04 14.05 5.21
N GLY A 68 -7.24 15.37 5.14
CA GLY A 68 -7.52 16.08 3.89
C GLY A 68 -8.74 15.55 3.14
N GLN A 69 -8.61 15.41 1.82
CA GLN A 69 -9.67 14.87 0.96
C GLN A 69 -9.80 13.35 1.05
N ARG A 70 -8.91 12.66 1.78
CA ARG A 70 -8.94 11.21 2.00
C ARG A 70 -8.85 10.42 0.69
N THR A 71 -7.98 10.88 -0.21
CA THR A 71 -7.75 10.26 -1.52
C THR A 71 -6.27 9.94 -1.74
N LEU A 72 -5.91 9.53 -2.96
CA LEU A 72 -4.53 9.24 -3.37
C LEU A 72 -3.51 10.29 -2.91
N LYS A 73 -3.81 11.60 -3.00
CA LYS A 73 -2.85 12.65 -2.61
C LYS A 73 -2.43 12.51 -1.14
N GLU A 74 -3.38 12.26 -0.25
CA GLU A 74 -3.07 12.10 1.17
C GLU A 74 -2.38 10.76 1.45
N ALA A 75 -2.72 9.70 0.72
CA ALA A 75 -1.99 8.43 0.79
C ALA A 75 -0.51 8.57 0.38
N VAL A 76 -0.21 9.33 -0.67
CA VAL A 76 1.18 9.63 -1.08
C VAL A 76 1.94 10.31 0.06
N ASN A 77 1.33 11.33 0.69
CA ASN A 77 1.98 12.09 1.75
C ASN A 77 2.33 11.21 2.96
N GLU A 78 1.42 10.33 3.37
CA GLU A 78 1.67 9.43 4.50
C GLU A 78 2.66 8.32 4.15
N ALA A 79 2.65 7.81 2.91
CA ALA A 79 3.67 6.88 2.44
C ALA A 79 5.06 7.53 2.41
N MET A 80 5.16 8.79 1.97
CA MET A 80 6.42 9.53 2.00
C MET A 80 6.91 9.77 3.43
N ARG A 81 6.02 10.12 4.37
CA ARG A 81 6.38 10.27 5.80
C ARG A 81 6.93 8.98 6.39
N ASP A 82 6.29 7.84 6.10
CA ASP A 82 6.79 6.54 6.54
C ASP A 82 8.17 6.22 5.94
N TRP A 83 8.44 6.68 4.71
CA TRP A 83 9.74 6.42 4.08
C TRP A 83 10.92 7.14 4.73
N VAL A 84 10.71 8.36 5.23
CA VAL A 84 11.76 9.18 5.85
C VAL A 84 12.01 8.85 7.33
N THR A 85 11.10 8.12 7.98
CA THR A 85 11.22 7.68 9.38
C THR A 85 11.77 6.26 9.51
#